data_AF-A0A0J1BE40-F1
#
_entry.id   AF-A0A0J1BE40-F1
#
_cell.length_a   1.000
_cell.length_b   1.000
_cell.length_c   1.000
_cell.angle_alpha   90.00
_cell.angle_beta   90.00
_cell.angle_gamma   90.00
#
_symmetry.space_group_name_H-M   'P 1'
#
loop_
_entity.id
_entity.type
_entity.pdbx_description
1 polymer ?
#
loop_
_entity_poly.entity_id
_entity_poly.type
_entity_poly.pdbx_seq_one_letter_code
_entity_poly.pdbx_strand_id
1 'polypeptide(L)' 'MLTEATIERMFRELVNDPKKCTEDTFEQAEELLERELRDESPLRHRLTVELEELRTLAAK' A
#
# COMPACT_ATOMS: atom_id res chain seq x y z
N MET A 1 6.34 -0.74 -15.16
CA MET A 1 5.20 -1.44 -14.54
C MET A 1 5.69 -2.80 -14.08
N LEU A 2 5.79 -2.93 -12.77
CA LEU A 2 6.00 -4.21 -12.09
C LEU A 2 4.76 -5.12 -12.27
N THR A 3 4.90 -6.40 -11.95
CA THR A 3 3.75 -7.32 -11.90
C THR A 3 2.93 -7.07 -10.63
N GLU A 4 1.63 -7.34 -10.70
CA GLU A 4 0.71 -7.25 -9.56
C GLU A 4 1.22 -8.02 -8.33
N ALA A 5 1.76 -9.23 -8.52
CA ALA A 5 2.36 -10.01 -7.44
C ALA A 5 3.60 -9.35 -6.80
N THR A 6 4.40 -8.63 -7.59
CA THR A 6 5.57 -7.91 -7.08
C THR A 6 5.15 -6.69 -6.27
N ILE A 7 4.15 -5.96 -6.76
CA ILE A 7 3.61 -4.76 -6.10
C ILE A 7 2.94 -5.16 -4.78
N GLU A 8 2.14 -6.23 -4.76
CA GLU A 8 1.54 -6.74 -3.53
C GLU A 8 2.62 -7.11 -2.49
N ARG A 9 3.71 -7.76 -2.92
CA ARG A 9 4.81 -8.10 -2.00
C ARG A 9 5.46 -6.85 -1.42
N MET A 10 5.81 -5.89 -2.27
CA MET A 10 6.44 -4.63 -1.84
C MET A 10 5.54 -3.82 -0.91
N PHE A 11 4.24 -3.75 -1.21
CA PHE A 11 3.24 -3.13 -0.35
C PHE A 11 3.23 -3.78 1.05
N ARG A 12 3.16 -5.12 1.12
CA ARG A 12 3.20 -5.83 2.39
C ARG A 12 4.53 -5.60 3.12
N GLU A 13 5.66 -5.59 2.42
CA GLU A 13 6.97 -5.30 3.04
C GLU A 13 7.05 -3.88 3.62
N LEU A 14 6.37 -2.90 3.00
CA LEU A 14 6.24 -1.53 3.48
C LEU A 14 5.38 -1.44 4.74
N VAL A 15 4.16 -2.00 4.72
CA VAL A 15 3.17 -1.77 5.79
C VAL A 15 3.24 -2.77 6.95
N ASN A 16 3.87 -3.93 6.76
CA ASN A 16 3.95 -5.01 7.76
C ASN A 16 5.11 -4.84 8.75
N ASP A 17 5.93 -3.80 8.59
CA ASP A 17 6.96 -3.44 9.58
C ASP A 17 6.35 -2.53 10.65
N PRO A 18 6.11 -3.02 11.89
CA PRO A 18 5.45 -2.25 12.94
C PRO A 18 6.28 -1.04 13.40
N LYS A 19 7.58 -0.97 13.08
CA LYS A 19 8.40 0.23 13.36
C LYS A 19 8.29 1.29 12.27
N LYS A 20 7.78 0.93 11.10
CA LYS A 20 7.56 1.79 9.95
C LYS A 20 6.07 1.97 9.64
N CYS A 21 5.16 1.62 10.54
CA CYS A 21 3.74 1.92 10.34
C CYS A 21 3.48 3.40 10.71
N THR A 22 4.05 4.31 9.92
CA THR A 22 3.96 5.77 10.09
C THR A 22 3.32 6.42 8.86
N GLU A 23 2.91 7.68 8.97
CA GLU A 23 2.31 8.43 7.85
C GLU A 23 3.18 8.43 6.59
N ASP A 24 4.50 8.59 6.74
CA ASP A 24 5.47 8.55 5.61
C ASP A 24 5.41 7.23 4.85
N THR A 25 5.25 6.12 5.56
CA THR A 25 5.24 4.78 4.95
C THR A 25 3.89 4.48 4.29
N PHE A 26 2.81 5.05 4.83
CA PHE A 26 1.51 5.02 4.17
C PHE A 26 1.51 5.86 2.88
N GLU A 27 2.11 7.05 2.87
CA GLU A 27 2.27 7.86 1.64
C GLU A 27 3.12 7.13 0.60
N GLN A 28 4.22 6.48 1.00
CA GLN A 28 5.05 5.69 0.09
C GLN A 28 4.29 4.50 -0.52
N ALA A 29 3.47 3.82 0.28
CA ALA A 29 2.63 2.73 -0.20
C ALA A 29 1.56 3.23 -1.17
N GLU A 30 0.94 4.38 -0.88
CA GLU A 30 -0.03 5.03 -1.77
C GLU A 30 0.61 5.39 -3.13
N GLU A 31 1.78 6.04 -3.12
CA GLU A 31 2.53 6.39 -4.32
C GLU A 31 2.91 5.14 -5.14
N LEU A 32 3.33 4.06 -4.48
CA LEU A 32 3.64 2.78 -5.15
C LEU A 32 2.42 2.24 -5.91
N LEU A 33 1.24 2.27 -5.29
CA LEU A 33 0.01 1.77 -5.91
C LEU A 33 -0.41 2.65 -7.10
N GLU A 34 -0.32 3.97 -6.98
CA GLU A 34 -0.68 4.89 -8.06
C GLU A 34 0.28 4.84 -9.25
N ARG A 35 1.58 4.71 -8.99
CA ARG A 35 2.61 4.71 -10.04
C ARG A 35 2.69 3.38 -10.77
N GLU A 36 2.55 2.26 -10.06
CA GLU A 36 2.77 0.93 -10.64
C GLU A 36 1.48 0.24 -11.09
N LEU A 37 0.31 0.56 -10.52
CA LEU A 37 -0.97 -0.04 -10.90
C LEU A 37 -1.87 0.95 -11.65
N ARG A 38 -2.46 0.47 -12.75
CA ARG A 38 -3.47 1.21 -13.51
C ARG A 38 -4.72 1.45 -12.65
N ASP A 39 -5.45 2.53 -12.92
CA ASP A 39 -6.68 2.88 -12.19
C ASP A 39 -7.73 1.75 -12.21
N GLU A 40 -7.76 0.97 -13.30
CA GLU A 40 -8.69 -0.16 -13.49
C GLU A 40 -8.21 -1.47 -12.85
N SER A 41 -7.02 -1.51 -12.23
CA SER A 41 -6.52 -2.73 -11.59
C SER A 41 -7.35 -3.05 -10.35
N PRO A 42 -7.94 -4.26 -10.25
CA PRO A 42 -8.65 -4.67 -9.05
C PRO A 42 -7.72 -4.78 -7.83
N LEU A 43 -6.43 -5.08 -8.06
CA LEU A 43 -5.45 -5.13 -6.99
C LEU A 43 -5.23 -3.74 -6.38
N ARG A 44 -5.20 -2.68 -7.20
CA ARG A 44 -5.03 -1.30 -6.71
C ARG A 44 -6.12 -0.95 -5.73
N HIS A 45 -7.38 -1.14 -6.12
CA HIS A 45 -8.51 -0.84 -5.26
C HIS A 45 -8.44 -1.61 -3.94
N ARG A 46 -8.14 -2.91 -3.99
CA ARG A 46 -8.01 -3.74 -2.80
C ARG A 46 -6.92 -3.23 -1.85
N LEU A 47 -5.73 -2.94 -2.36
CA LEU A 47 -4.60 -2.51 -1.54
C LEU A 47 -4.77 -1.08 -1.01
N THR A 48 -5.43 -0.20 -1.77
CA THR A 48 -5.79 1.15 -1.29
C THR A 48 -6.73 1.07 -0.08
N VAL A 49 -7.76 0.23 -0.13
CA VAL A 49 -8.68 0.05 1.02
C VAL A 49 -7.93 -0.53 2.23
N GLU A 50 -7.09 -1.54 2.01
CA GLU A 50 -6.26 -2.12 3.08
C GLU A 50 -5.33 -1.07 3.71
N LEU A 51 -4.75 -0.18 2.90
CA LEU A 51 -3.91 0.91 3.37
C LEU A 51 -4.67 1.91 4.26
N GLU A 52 -5.88 2.29 3.87
CA GLU A 52 -6.75 3.18 4.65
C GLU A 52 -7.15 2.56 6.00
N GLU A 53 -7.45 1.26 6.02
CA GLU A 53 -7.74 0.53 7.25
C GLU A 53 -6.52 0.51 8.18
N LEU A 54 -5.33 0.21 7.65
CA LEU A 54 -4.07 0.22 8.41
C LEU A 54 -3.75 1.61 8.96
N ARG A 55 -3.96 2.67 8.16
CA ARG A 55 -3.77 4.07 8.58
C ARG A 55 -4.71 4.43 9.72
N THR A 56 -5.97 4.01 9.64
CA THR A 56 -6.97 4.21 10.70
C THR A 56 -6.61 3.45 11.98
N LEU A 57 -6.07 2.24 11.86
CA LEU A 57 -5.61 1.44 13.01
C LEU A 57 -4.38 2.04 13.68
N ALA A 58 -3.44 2.59 12.90
CA ALA A 58 -2.22 3.22 13.43
C ALA A 58 -2.49 4.59 14.08
N ALA A 59 -3.53 5.30 13.63
CA ALA A 59 -3.94 6.59 14.19
C ALA A 59 -4.74 6.47 15.51
N LYS A 60 -4.99 5.24 15.99
CA LYS A 60 -5.85 4.95 17.14
C LYS A 60 -5.05 4.43 18.34
#